data_AF-A0A972E6Y7-F1
#
_entry.id   AF-A0A972E6Y7-F1
#
_cell.length_a   1.000
_cell.length_b   1.000
_cell.length_c   1.000
_cell.angle_alpha   90.00
_cell.angle_beta   90.00
_cell.angle_gamma   90.00
#
_symmetry.space_group_name_H-M   'P 1'
#
loop_
_entity.id
_entity.type
_entity.pdbx_description
1 polymer ?
#
loop_
_entity_poly.entity_id
_entity_poly.type
_entity_poly.pdbx_seq_one_letter_code
_entity_poly.pdbx_strand_id
1 'polypeptide(L)' 'MKKINILAIVGSLRKESYNRQLAMYAKKIIGDRAEFEIL' A
#
# COMPACT_ATOMS: atom_id res chain seq x y z
N MET A 1 -19.82 -4.47 8.76
CA MET A 1 -18.50 -4.74 9.39
C MET A 1 -17.62 -3.52 9.21
N LYS A 2 -16.81 -3.13 10.20
CA LYS A 2 -15.88 -1.99 10.07
C LYS A 2 -14.75 -2.41 9.13
N LYS A 3 -14.49 -1.61 8.09
CA LYS A 3 -13.44 -1.85 7.10
C LYS A 3 -12.07 -1.74 7.78
N ILE A 4 -11.16 -2.67 7.49
CA ILE A 4 -9.80 -2.66 8.05
C ILE A 4 -9.04 -1.50 7.40
N ASN A 5 -8.26 -0.75 8.18
CA ASN A 5 -7.39 0.32 7.69
C ASN A 5 -5.94 -0.17 7.73
N ILE A 6 -5.22 -0.01 6.62
CA ILE A 6 -3.82 -0.41 6.47
C ILE A 6 -3.01 0.80 6.00
N LEU A 7 -1.97 1.14 6.76
CA LEU A 7 -0.95 2.12 6.37
C LEU A 7 0.36 1.39 6.05
N ALA A 8 0.80 1.47 4.80
CA ALA A 8 2.07 0.89 4.36
C ALA A 8 3.17 1.95 4.30
N ILE A 9 4.22 1.79 5.10
CA ILE A 9 5.37 2.69 5.11
C ILE A 9 6.47 2.10 4.23
N VAL A 10 6.93 2.83 3.22
CA VAL A 10 8.01 2.35 2.32
C VAL A 10 9.36 2.99 2.64
N GLY A 11 10.40 2.17 2.77
CA GLY A 11 11.74 2.63 3.17
C GLY A 11 12.57 3.32 2.08
N SER A 12 11.95 3.86 1.02
CA SER A 12 12.70 4.51 -0.06
C SER A 12 11.86 5.56 -0.79
N LEU A 13 12.43 6.76 -0.90
CA LEU A 13 11.82 7.94 -1.52
C LEU A 13 12.18 8.11 -3.02
N ARG A 14 13.05 7.25 -3.57
CA ARG A 14 13.43 7.34 -4.99
C ARG A 14 12.22 7.04 -5.88
N LYS A 15 12.08 7.75 -7.00
CA LYS A 15 10.93 7.67 -7.92
C LYS A 15 10.55 6.25 -8.32
N GLU A 16 11.54 5.40 -8.59
CA GLU A 16 11.35 4.01 -9.07
C GLU A 16 11.62 2.95 -8.00
N SER A 17 11.39 3.28 -6.72
CA SER A 17 11.53 2.35 -5.60
C SER A 17 10.73 1.05 -5.81
N TYR A 18 11.42 -0.09 -5.80
CA TYR A 18 10.76 -1.40 -5.85
C TYR A 18 9.87 -1.62 -4.61
N ASN A 19 10.23 -1.07 -3.45
CA ASN A 19 9.39 -1.11 -2.26
C ASN A 19 8.06 -0.38 -2.48
N ARG A 20 8.10 0.78 -3.15
CA ARG A 20 6.88 1.54 -3.49
C ARG A 20 6.03 0.81 -4.52
N GLN A 21 6.65 0.20 -5.53
CA GLN A 21 5.94 -0.61 -6.51
C GLN A 21 5.26 -1.82 -5.86
N LEU A 22 5.94 -2.53 -4.96
CA LEU A 22 5.38 -3.64 -4.19
C LEU A 22 4.15 -3.20 -3.38
N ALA A 23 4.25 -2.08 -2.65
CA ALA A 23 3.14 -1.54 -1.88
C ALA A 23 1.93 -1.18 -2.77
N MET A 24 2.18 -0.63 -3.97
CA MET A 24 1.13 -0.34 -4.94
C MET A 24 0.46 -1.61 -5.48
N TYR A 25 1.21 -2.69 -5.72
CA TYR A 25 0.62 -3.98 -6.11
C TYR A 25 -0.18 -4.61 -4.97
N ALA A 26 0.32 -4.55 -3.74
CA ALA A 26 -0.41 -5.02 -2.57
C ALA A 26 -1.75 -4.28 -2.42
N LYS A 27 -1.76 -2.95 -2.56
CA LYS A 27 -2.99 -2.14 -2.58
C LYS A 27 -3.99 -2.63 -3.64
N LYS A 28 -3.52 -2.90 -4.87
CA LYS A 28 -4.37 -3.43 -5.94
C LYS A 28 -4.95 -4.81 -5.62
N ILE A 29 -4.13 -5.72 -5.09
CA ILE A 29 -4.55 -7.09 -4.73
C ILE A 29 -5.57 -7.06 -3.59
N ILE A 30 -5.39 -6.19 -2.59
CA ILE A 30 -6.29 -6.05 -1.45
C ILE A 30 -7.67 -5.55 -1.91
N GLY A 31 -7.72 -4.61 -2.86
CA GLY A 31 -8.97 -4.13 -3.43
C GLY A 31 -9.86 -3.45 -2.40
N ASP A 32 -11.13 -3.81 -2.39
CA ASP A 32 -12.16 -3.26 -1.51
C ASP A 32 -12.19 -3.90 -0.11
N ARG A 33 -11.32 -4.88 0.17
CA ARG A 33 -11.29 -5.58 1.46
C ARG A 33 -10.76 -4.71 2.61
N ALA A 34 -10.00 -3.66 2.30
CA ALA A 34 -9.46 -2.72 3.29
C ALA A 34 -9.26 -1.33 2.68
N GLU A 35 -9.27 -0.29 3.52
CA GLU A 35 -8.74 1.02 3.14
C GLU A 35 -7.21 0.98 3.24
N PHE A 36 -6.53 1.28 2.14
CA PHE A 36 -5.07 1.13 2.03
C PHE A 36 -4.39 2.43 1.59
N GLU A 37 -3.49 2.92 2.43
CA GLU A 37 -2.68 4.11 2.19
C GLU A 37 -1.19 3.77 2.16
N ILE A 38 -0.39 4.53 1.40
CA ILE A 38 1.06 4.37 1.30
C ILE A 38 1.72 5.67 1.71
N LEU A 39 2.65 5.60 2.66
CA LEU A 39 3.52 6.69 3.11
C LEU A 39 4.94 6.47 2.56
#